data_AF-A0A1G0RDY6-F1
#
_entry.id   AF-A0A1G0RDY6-F1
#
_cell.length_a   1.000
_cell.length_b   1.000
_cell.length_c   1.000
_cell.angle_alpha   90.00
_cell.angle_beta   90.00
_cell.angle_gamma   90.00
#
_symmetry.space_group_name_H-M   'P 1'
#
loop_
_entity.id
_entity.type
_entity.pdbx_description
1 polymer ?
#
loop_
_entity_poly.entity_id
_entity_poly.type
_entity_poly.pdbx_seq_one_letter_code
_entity_poly.pdbx_strand_id
1 'polypeptide(L)'
;MALTNIPRNYNLPDADLCMFTSNLCNTMTRDLTDLTAFGITALKITALKALGDAFEIFPSDEVLLAYVIAATETKTAKAELVKESIRNMITRCQIKWGVDSWQEKSLAVKGMNQFTDDSLLTASRRVVAQMTEFLTDLADTGLTQVMLDEMEDLNEEYETAKNEQFTKSAERDNKTEERIKKGNELYSFVSTYCEIGKRVYANSDPAKYNDYIIYGTVTPVVLTAPSNFNWSVNTYLFTWDSVVNATSYQIEMSTNGIDWSELWTGAETSFNYHPETSGTFYFRCRARNSGGYGPYCNSIEVVYFTQLPAPANFIVEASIANPLEIRISWNPVETAQWYNLFKSEVPLGAPVGPWLNQGQQTETLVVQTGRSGKRFYYKVQGANPMQEGDFTSDLFVDIN
;
A
#
# COMPACT_ATOMS: atom_id res chain seq x y z
N MET A 1 -3.39 39.16 -2.36
CA MET A 1 -2.67 39.76 -1.21
C MET A 1 -1.22 39.37 -1.39
N ALA A 2 -0.27 40.31 -1.38
CA ALA A 2 1.13 39.99 -1.67
C ALA A 2 1.66 38.99 -0.62
N LEU A 3 2.25 37.89 -1.08
CA LEU A 3 2.88 36.87 -0.24
C LEU A 3 3.78 37.57 0.79
N THR A 4 3.42 37.51 2.06
CA THR A 4 4.41 37.71 3.12
C THR A 4 5.39 36.56 2.97
N ASN A 5 6.56 36.86 2.39
CA ASN A 5 7.60 35.87 2.13
C ASN A 5 8.22 35.46 3.48
N ILE A 6 7.56 34.54 4.19
CA ILE A 6 8.04 33.99 5.44
C ILE A 6 9.15 33.00 5.10
N PRO A 7 10.40 33.23 5.51
CA PRO A 7 11.48 32.28 5.26
C PRO A 7 11.32 31.03 6.14
N ARG A 8 11.84 29.90 5.66
CA ARG A 8 12.01 28.71 6.49
C ARG A 8 13.19 28.92 7.45
N ASN A 9 13.02 28.50 8.69
CA ASN A 9 14.04 28.58 9.74
C ASN A 9 15.01 27.39 9.75
N TYR A 10 14.86 26.47 8.79
CA TYR A 10 15.59 25.22 8.69
C TYR A 10 15.98 24.94 7.24
N ASN A 11 17.11 24.26 7.07
CA ASN A 11 17.65 23.88 5.75
C ASN A 11 17.37 22.41 5.38
N LEU A 12 16.62 21.67 6.21
CA LEU A 12 16.20 20.29 5.92
C LEU A 12 14.99 20.29 4.96
N PRO A 13 14.87 19.31 4.06
CA PRO A 13 13.60 18.98 3.43
C PRO A 13 12.49 18.72 4.47
N ASP A 14 11.23 19.01 4.13
CA ASP A 14 10.10 18.83 5.07
C ASP A 14 9.96 17.37 5.53
N ALA A 15 10.14 16.41 4.60
CA ALA A 15 10.11 14.99 4.90
C ALA A 15 11.22 14.58 5.88
N ASP A 16 12.42 15.15 5.72
CA ASP A 16 13.55 14.89 6.62
C ASP A 16 13.30 15.49 8.01
N LEU A 17 12.64 16.65 8.09
CA LEU A 17 12.23 17.23 9.37
C LEU A 17 11.20 16.35 10.08
N CYS A 18 10.18 15.81 9.38
CA CYS A 18 9.21 14.88 9.95
C CYS A 18 9.90 13.61 10.47
N MET A 19 10.76 13.00 9.64
CA MET A 19 11.48 11.79 9.99
C MET A 19 12.41 12.02 11.19
N PHE A 20 13.17 13.12 11.17
CA PHE A 20 14.01 13.52 12.29
C PHE A 20 13.19 13.72 13.57
N THR A 21 12.03 14.37 13.49
CA THR A 21 11.14 14.58 14.64
C THR A 21 10.67 13.25 15.22
N SER A 22 10.26 12.30 14.39
CA SER A 22 9.83 10.97 14.84
C SER A 22 10.96 10.25 15.58
N ASN A 23 12.16 10.26 15.00
CA ASN A 23 13.35 9.67 15.63
C ASN A 23 13.71 10.38 16.94
N LEU A 24 13.67 11.72 16.96
CA LEU A 24 13.92 12.50 18.16
C LEU A 24 12.92 12.16 19.27
N CYS A 25 11.64 11.92 18.96
CA CYS A 25 10.66 11.49 19.96
C CYS A 25 11.03 10.13 20.58
N ASN A 26 11.52 9.18 19.79
CA ASN A 26 12.01 7.90 20.28
C ASN A 26 13.25 8.07 21.16
N THR A 27 14.22 8.86 20.70
CA THR A 27 15.45 9.19 21.45
C THR A 27 15.13 9.86 22.78
N MET A 28 14.27 10.87 22.79
CA MET A 28 13.86 11.55 24.02
C MET A 28 13.07 10.64 24.96
N THR A 29 12.31 9.67 24.44
CA THR A 29 11.59 8.69 25.26
C THR A 29 12.57 7.75 25.96
N ARG A 30 13.59 7.25 25.24
CA ARG A 30 14.70 6.48 25.81
C ARG A 30 15.43 7.27 26.90
N ASP A 31 15.66 8.56 26.66
CA ASP A 31 16.46 9.45 27.49
C ASP A 31 15.66 10.23 28.55
N LEU A 32 14.36 9.93 28.69
CA LEU A 32 13.42 10.76 29.42
C LEU A 32 13.85 11.04 30.87
N THR A 33 14.41 10.04 31.55
CA THR A 33 14.90 10.17 32.94
C THR A 33 15.92 11.31 33.08
N ASP A 34 16.85 11.44 32.13
CA ASP A 34 17.90 12.46 32.16
C ASP A 34 17.34 13.84 31.75
N LEU A 35 16.41 13.85 30.78
CA LEU A 35 15.82 15.08 30.24
C LEU A 35 14.77 15.72 31.17
N THR A 36 14.21 14.96 32.11
CA THR A 36 13.17 15.46 33.04
C THR A 36 13.69 16.63 33.89
N ALA A 37 14.98 16.64 34.23
CA ALA A 37 15.63 17.75 34.94
C ALA A 37 15.59 19.09 34.17
N PHE A 38 15.42 19.04 32.85
CA PHE A 38 15.29 20.20 31.96
C PHE A 38 13.84 20.48 31.54
N GLY A 39 12.88 19.83 32.22
CA GLY A 39 11.45 20.04 32.01
C GLY A 39 10.91 19.38 30.73
N ILE A 40 11.62 18.43 30.14
CA ILE A 40 11.08 17.53 29.11
C ILE A 40 10.24 16.46 29.81
N THR A 41 9.02 16.27 29.37
CA THR A 41 8.08 15.30 29.94
C THR A 41 7.50 14.43 28.83
N ALA A 42 6.96 13.26 29.19
CA ALA A 42 6.27 12.40 28.22
C ALA A 42 5.18 13.17 27.43
N LEU A 43 4.43 14.06 28.10
CA LEU A 43 3.42 14.90 27.45
C LEU A 43 4.01 15.85 26.40
N LYS A 44 5.19 16.44 26.66
CA LYS A 44 5.89 17.29 25.66
C LYS A 44 6.39 16.48 24.47
N ILE A 45 6.82 15.24 24.69
CA ILE A 45 7.22 14.33 23.61
C ILE A 45 5.98 13.96 22.76
N THR A 46 4.86 13.61 23.39
CA THR A 46 3.60 13.35 22.69
C THR A 46 3.12 14.56 21.91
N ALA A 47 3.21 15.77 22.47
CA ALA A 47 2.85 17.00 21.78
C ALA A 47 3.75 17.27 20.56
N LEU A 48 5.06 17.04 20.67
CA LEU A 48 5.97 17.14 19.52
C LEU A 48 5.62 16.12 18.44
N LYS A 49 5.35 14.86 18.82
CA LYS A 49 4.95 13.81 17.88
C LYS A 49 3.68 14.22 17.12
N ALA A 50 2.69 14.75 17.82
CA ALA A 50 1.45 15.23 17.21
C ALA A 50 1.69 16.39 16.22
N LEU A 51 2.61 17.32 16.51
CA LEU A 51 3.00 18.37 15.57
C LEU A 51 3.70 17.79 14.32
N GLY A 52 4.59 16.81 14.50
CA GLY A 52 5.24 16.09 13.42
C GLY A 52 4.24 15.40 12.51
N ASP A 53 3.29 14.65 13.09
CA ASP A 53 2.27 13.91 12.34
C ASP A 53 1.33 14.85 11.59
N ALA A 54 0.94 15.96 12.21
CA ALA A 54 0.11 16.98 11.57
C ALA A 54 0.84 17.72 10.43
N PHE A 55 2.16 17.83 10.49
CA PHE A 55 2.97 18.43 9.43
C PHE A 55 3.21 17.43 8.27
N GLU A 56 3.43 16.16 8.57
CA GLU A 56 3.63 15.09 7.59
C GLU A 56 2.43 14.92 6.65
N ILE A 57 1.21 14.92 7.20
CA ILE A 57 -0.03 14.75 6.42
C ILE A 57 -0.51 16.05 5.76
N PHE A 58 0.19 17.17 5.97
CA PHE A 58 -0.21 18.45 5.40
C PHE A 58 -0.10 18.40 3.85
N PRO A 59 -1.09 18.90 3.09
CA PRO A 59 -1.17 18.71 1.64
C PRO A 59 -0.01 19.39 0.91
N SER A 60 0.71 18.64 0.06
CA SER A 60 1.84 19.15 -0.74
C SER A 60 1.39 20.17 -1.77
N ASP A 61 2.32 21.00 -2.25
CA ASP A 61 2.01 21.92 -3.35
C ASP A 61 1.53 21.18 -4.60
N GLU A 62 2.08 19.98 -4.84
CA GLU A 62 1.64 19.09 -5.93
C GLU A 62 0.18 18.66 -5.78
N VAL A 63 -0.24 18.27 -4.57
CA VAL A 63 -1.64 17.91 -4.29
C VAL A 63 -2.56 19.13 -4.47
N LEU A 64 -2.15 20.30 -3.98
CA LEU A 64 -2.94 21.53 -4.12
C LEU A 64 -3.04 21.97 -5.58
N LEU A 65 -1.97 21.81 -6.37
CA LEU A 65 -1.96 22.06 -7.81
C LEU A 65 -2.92 21.11 -8.53
N ALA A 66 -2.98 19.83 -8.15
CA ALA A 66 -3.92 18.88 -8.71
C ALA A 66 -5.39 19.32 -8.52
N TYR A 67 -5.73 19.90 -7.36
CA TYR A 67 -7.07 20.46 -7.14
C TYR A 67 -7.38 21.68 -8.04
N VAL A 68 -6.39 22.55 -8.26
CA VAL A 68 -6.55 23.68 -9.20
C VAL A 68 -6.74 23.18 -10.63
N ILE A 69 -6.03 22.13 -11.03
CA ILE A 69 -6.18 21.49 -12.34
C ILE A 69 -7.60 20.93 -12.49
N ALA A 70 -8.08 20.14 -11.53
CA ALA A 70 -9.43 19.57 -11.56
C ALA A 70 -10.53 20.64 -11.63
N ALA A 71 -10.39 21.74 -10.89
CA ALA A 71 -11.32 22.87 -10.96
C ALA A 71 -11.25 23.58 -12.34
N THR A 72 -10.06 23.68 -12.93
CA THR A 72 -9.85 24.25 -14.27
C THR A 72 -10.50 23.40 -15.35
N GLU A 73 -10.39 22.07 -15.27
CA GLU A 73 -11.05 21.13 -16.18
C GLU A 73 -12.57 21.25 -16.10
N THR A 74 -13.12 21.29 -14.88
CA THR A 74 -14.56 21.46 -14.63
C THR A 74 -15.08 22.76 -15.24
N LYS A 75 -14.40 23.88 -14.96
CA LYS A 75 -14.73 25.20 -15.54
C LYS A 75 -14.69 25.16 -17.08
N THR A 76 -13.66 24.54 -17.65
CA THR A 76 -13.49 24.45 -19.12
C THR A 76 -14.61 23.62 -19.75
N ALA A 77 -15.01 22.51 -19.13
CA ALA A 77 -16.13 21.70 -19.59
C ALA A 77 -17.44 22.49 -19.61
N LYS A 78 -17.73 23.26 -18.54
CA LYS A 78 -18.91 24.14 -18.49
C LYS A 78 -18.86 25.26 -19.53
N ALA A 79 -17.69 25.86 -19.78
CA ALA A 79 -17.53 26.87 -20.82
C ALA A 79 -17.87 26.34 -22.22
N GLU A 80 -17.48 25.10 -22.55
CA GLU A 80 -17.82 24.49 -23.83
C GLU A 80 -19.32 24.17 -23.95
N LEU A 81 -19.97 23.71 -22.88
CA LEU A 81 -21.43 23.53 -22.86
C LEU A 81 -22.17 24.86 -23.06
N VAL A 82 -21.71 25.96 -22.43
CA VAL A 82 -22.27 27.30 -22.63
C VAL A 82 -22.14 27.74 -24.08
N LYS A 83 -20.96 27.57 -24.68
CA LYS A 83 -20.73 27.89 -26.10
C LYS A 83 -21.67 27.09 -27.01
N GLU A 84 -21.86 25.81 -26.71
CA GLU A 84 -22.75 24.95 -27.49
C GLU A 84 -24.22 25.38 -27.36
N SER A 85 -24.67 25.71 -26.16
CA SER A 85 -26.01 26.26 -25.94
C SER A 85 -26.23 27.55 -26.72
N ILE A 86 -25.26 28.48 -26.70
CA ILE A 86 -25.28 29.70 -27.51
C ILE A 86 -25.38 29.38 -29.01
N ARG A 87 -24.60 28.43 -29.54
CA ARG A 87 -24.67 28.03 -30.96
C ARG A 87 -26.06 27.53 -31.33
N ASN A 88 -26.68 26.71 -30.47
CA ASN A 88 -28.03 26.22 -30.67
C ASN A 88 -29.06 27.37 -30.69
N MET A 89 -28.87 28.43 -29.90
CA MET A 89 -29.73 29.62 -29.93
C MET A 89 -29.55 30.42 -31.23
N ILE A 90 -28.30 30.61 -31.68
CA ILE A 90 -28.00 31.25 -32.98
C ILE A 90 -28.70 30.51 -34.13
N THR A 91 -28.58 29.17 -34.17
CA THR A 91 -29.19 28.36 -35.22
C THR A 91 -30.70 28.55 -35.30
N ARG A 92 -31.40 28.67 -34.16
CA ARG A 92 -32.85 28.94 -34.15
C ARG A 92 -33.18 30.31 -34.75
N CYS A 93 -32.44 31.35 -34.39
CA CYS A 93 -32.58 32.68 -35.02
C CYS A 93 -32.36 32.61 -36.54
N GLN A 94 -31.34 31.89 -36.98
CA GLN A 94 -31.01 31.75 -38.40
C GLN A 94 -32.08 30.95 -39.16
N ILE A 95 -32.66 29.91 -38.56
CA ILE A 95 -33.77 29.15 -39.15
C ILE A 95 -35.00 30.05 -39.35
N LYS A 96 -35.36 30.86 -38.34
CA LYS A 96 -36.57 31.69 -38.39
C LYS A 96 -36.43 32.92 -39.30
N TRP A 97 -35.32 33.63 -39.21
CA TRP A 97 -35.16 34.97 -39.81
C TRP A 97 -34.03 35.07 -40.83
N GLY A 98 -33.33 33.98 -41.09
CA GLY A 98 -32.17 33.95 -41.96
C GLY A 98 -30.87 34.37 -41.26
N VAL A 99 -29.76 33.99 -41.88
CA VAL A 99 -28.41 34.39 -41.48
C VAL A 99 -28.25 35.90 -41.58
N ASP A 100 -27.51 36.50 -40.65
CA ASP A 100 -27.23 37.94 -40.56
C ASP A 100 -28.46 38.81 -40.27
N SER A 101 -29.56 38.23 -39.79
CA SER A 101 -30.73 38.95 -39.29
C SER A 101 -30.38 39.85 -38.10
N TRP A 102 -31.20 40.87 -37.84
CA TRP A 102 -30.96 41.77 -36.70
C TRP A 102 -31.13 41.03 -35.37
N GLN A 103 -32.01 40.02 -35.33
CA GLN A 103 -32.22 39.14 -34.18
C GLN A 103 -30.97 38.31 -33.87
N GLU A 104 -30.36 37.68 -34.87
CA GLU A 104 -29.08 36.99 -34.68
C GLU A 104 -27.99 37.96 -34.19
N LYS A 105 -27.89 39.13 -34.82
CA LYS A 105 -26.89 40.15 -34.46
C LYS A 105 -27.09 40.70 -33.04
N SER A 106 -28.33 40.75 -32.55
CA SER A 106 -28.67 41.22 -31.19
C SER A 106 -28.05 40.36 -30.08
N LEU A 107 -27.75 39.08 -30.37
CA LEU A 107 -27.07 38.19 -29.44
C LEU A 107 -25.62 38.65 -29.15
N ALA A 108 -25.00 39.36 -30.10
CA ALA A 108 -23.65 39.92 -29.99
C ALA A 108 -22.58 38.90 -29.58
N VAL A 109 -22.63 37.70 -30.17
CA VAL A 109 -21.75 36.55 -29.88
C VAL A 109 -20.68 36.30 -30.97
N LYS A 110 -20.44 37.30 -31.82
CA LYS A 110 -19.40 37.21 -32.87
C LYS A 110 -18.02 37.05 -32.22
N GLY A 111 -17.27 36.05 -32.67
CA GLY A 111 -15.92 35.77 -32.13
C GLY A 111 -15.92 35.04 -30.78
N MET A 112 -17.03 34.40 -30.38
CA MET A 112 -17.17 33.72 -29.08
C MET A 112 -16.02 32.79 -28.69
N ASN A 113 -15.33 32.16 -29.65
CA ASN A 113 -14.18 31.30 -29.37
C ASN A 113 -12.97 32.04 -28.77
N GLN A 114 -12.95 33.38 -28.85
CA GLN A 114 -11.89 34.24 -28.29
C GLN A 114 -12.34 34.97 -27.02
N PHE A 115 -13.57 34.72 -26.55
CA PHE A 115 -14.07 35.37 -25.34
C PHE A 115 -13.29 34.89 -24.13
N THR A 116 -12.99 35.83 -23.22
CA THR A 116 -12.59 35.51 -21.86
C THR A 116 -13.77 34.85 -21.13
N ASP A 117 -13.49 34.19 -20.01
CA ASP A 117 -14.52 33.56 -19.20
C ASP A 117 -15.61 34.55 -18.73
N ASP A 118 -15.24 35.81 -18.49
CA ASP A 118 -16.17 36.89 -18.10
C ASP A 118 -17.00 37.39 -19.28
N SER A 119 -16.36 37.56 -20.44
CA SER A 119 -17.05 37.96 -21.66
C SER A 119 -18.03 36.88 -22.13
N LEU A 120 -17.67 35.59 -21.98
CA LEU A 120 -18.53 34.45 -22.33
C LEU A 120 -19.76 34.37 -21.43
N LEU A 121 -19.59 34.48 -20.10
CA LEU A 121 -20.71 34.44 -19.16
C LEU A 121 -21.67 35.61 -19.39
N THR A 122 -21.12 36.82 -19.58
CA THR A 122 -21.92 38.02 -19.88
C THR A 122 -22.69 37.87 -21.19
N ALA A 123 -22.02 37.33 -22.23
CA ALA A 123 -22.65 37.08 -23.51
C ALA A 123 -23.77 36.03 -23.41
N SER A 124 -23.54 34.95 -22.66
CA SER A 124 -24.53 33.89 -22.45
C SER A 124 -25.80 34.40 -21.76
N ARG A 125 -25.65 35.17 -20.67
CA ARG A 125 -26.77 35.83 -19.98
C ARG A 125 -27.56 36.76 -20.90
N ARG A 126 -26.86 37.52 -21.75
CA ARG A 126 -27.51 38.35 -22.78
C ARG A 126 -28.26 37.51 -23.81
N VAL A 127 -27.71 36.37 -24.24
CA VAL A 127 -28.40 35.45 -25.15
C VAL A 127 -29.70 34.98 -24.53
N VAL A 128 -29.71 34.51 -23.29
CA VAL A 128 -30.96 34.11 -22.60
C VAL A 128 -31.98 35.26 -22.60
N ALA A 129 -31.56 36.47 -22.22
CA ALA A 129 -32.46 37.63 -22.19
C ALA A 129 -33.07 37.93 -23.58
N GLN A 130 -32.27 37.93 -24.65
CA GLN A 130 -32.77 38.15 -26.01
C GLN A 130 -33.67 37.01 -26.50
N MET A 131 -33.27 35.75 -26.24
CA MET A 131 -34.04 34.59 -26.67
C MET A 131 -35.38 34.47 -25.93
N THR A 132 -35.47 35.02 -24.70
CA THR A 132 -36.73 35.14 -23.95
C THR A 132 -37.70 36.09 -24.64
N GLU A 133 -37.23 37.26 -25.09
CA GLU A 133 -38.04 38.19 -25.89
C GLU A 133 -38.53 37.56 -27.21
N PHE A 134 -37.72 36.67 -27.77
CA PHE A 134 -37.98 35.95 -29.01
C PHE A 134 -38.78 34.64 -28.83
N LEU A 135 -39.12 34.26 -27.60
CA LEU A 135 -39.64 32.93 -27.29
C LEU A 135 -40.90 32.57 -28.10
N THR A 136 -41.86 33.50 -28.19
CA THR A 136 -43.10 33.29 -28.93
C THR A 136 -42.83 33.12 -30.42
N ASP A 137 -41.94 33.93 -30.99
CA ASP A 137 -41.64 33.90 -32.43
C ASP A 137 -40.82 32.67 -32.83
N LEU A 138 -40.00 32.15 -31.92
CA LEU A 138 -39.13 31.00 -32.13
C LEU A 138 -39.74 29.65 -31.72
N ALA A 139 -40.98 29.63 -31.23
CA ALA A 139 -41.64 28.39 -30.79
C ALA A 139 -41.72 27.33 -31.92
N ASP A 140 -41.87 27.74 -33.17
CA ASP A 140 -41.87 26.85 -34.35
C ASP A 140 -40.48 26.29 -34.70
N THR A 141 -39.40 26.88 -34.16
CA THR A 141 -38.03 26.33 -34.23
C THR A 141 -37.74 25.35 -33.08
N GLY A 142 -38.72 25.06 -32.24
CA GLY A 142 -38.60 24.16 -31.09
C GLY A 142 -37.91 24.80 -29.89
N LEU A 143 -37.82 26.13 -29.82
CA LEU A 143 -37.42 26.81 -28.58
C LEU A 143 -38.53 26.63 -27.53
N THR A 144 -38.14 26.31 -26.29
CA THR A 144 -39.07 26.18 -25.16
C THR A 144 -38.55 26.97 -23.97
N GLN A 145 -39.43 27.32 -23.03
CA GLN A 145 -39.03 27.96 -21.76
C GLN A 145 -38.03 27.09 -21.00
N VAL A 146 -38.24 25.77 -20.99
CA VAL A 146 -37.34 24.81 -20.32
C VAL A 146 -35.91 24.91 -20.85
N MET A 147 -35.70 25.11 -22.16
CA MET A 147 -34.36 25.26 -22.72
C MET A 147 -33.68 26.58 -22.30
N LEU A 148 -34.47 27.63 -22.02
CA LEU A 148 -33.94 28.89 -21.50
C LEU A 148 -33.57 28.74 -20.02
N ASP A 149 -34.43 28.09 -19.22
CA ASP A 149 -34.18 27.78 -17.82
C ASP A 149 -32.92 26.91 -17.67
N GLU A 150 -32.78 25.85 -18.49
CA GLU A 150 -31.58 25.00 -18.52
C GLU A 150 -30.30 25.78 -18.89
N MET A 151 -30.42 26.80 -19.75
CA MET A 151 -29.30 27.66 -20.10
C MET A 151 -28.97 28.67 -18.98
N GLU A 152 -29.95 29.13 -18.21
CA GLU A 152 -29.74 29.92 -16.99
C GLU A 152 -29.02 29.10 -15.93
N ASP A 153 -29.51 27.89 -15.64
CA ASP A 153 -28.86 26.94 -14.71
C ASP A 153 -27.41 26.69 -15.13
N LEU A 154 -27.16 26.42 -16.41
CA LEU A 154 -25.81 26.22 -16.93
C LEU A 154 -24.90 27.46 -16.75
N ASN A 155 -25.46 28.67 -16.82
CA ASN A 155 -24.70 29.90 -16.56
C ASN A 155 -24.32 30.03 -15.08
N GLU A 156 -25.22 29.65 -14.17
CA GLU A 156 -24.95 29.63 -12.72
C GLU A 156 -23.90 28.57 -12.35
N GLU A 157 -24.00 27.38 -12.94
CA GLU A 157 -23.00 26.32 -12.79
C GLU A 157 -21.64 26.74 -13.33
N TYR A 158 -21.61 27.43 -14.48
CA TYR A 158 -20.36 27.95 -15.04
C TYR A 158 -19.73 29.03 -14.15
N GLU A 159 -20.53 29.97 -13.63
CA GLU A 159 -20.08 30.99 -12.68
C GLU A 159 -19.55 30.36 -11.38
N THR A 160 -20.25 29.35 -10.85
CA THR A 160 -19.82 28.57 -9.69
C THR A 160 -18.47 27.91 -9.95
N ALA A 161 -18.29 27.25 -11.10
CA ALA A 161 -17.02 26.61 -11.46
C ALA A 161 -15.86 27.62 -11.61
N LYS A 162 -16.14 28.82 -12.13
CA LYS A 162 -15.16 29.92 -12.19
C LYS A 162 -14.73 30.36 -10.78
N ASN A 163 -15.69 30.56 -9.88
CA ASN A 163 -15.42 30.98 -8.50
C ASN A 163 -14.66 29.90 -7.71
N GLU A 164 -14.97 28.62 -7.95
CA GLU A 164 -14.25 27.49 -7.36
C GLU A 164 -12.79 27.44 -7.81
N GLN A 165 -12.52 27.62 -9.10
CA GLN A 165 -11.15 27.65 -9.63
C GLN A 165 -10.32 28.80 -9.04
N PHE A 166 -10.93 29.98 -8.85
CA PHE A 166 -10.31 31.09 -8.15
C PHE A 166 -10.04 30.75 -6.68
N THR A 167 -11.02 30.16 -6.00
CA THR A 167 -10.91 29.75 -4.59
C THR A 167 -9.80 28.75 -4.38
N LYS A 168 -9.69 27.70 -5.21
CA LYS A 168 -8.62 26.70 -5.12
C LYS A 168 -7.23 27.31 -5.34
N SER A 169 -7.12 28.28 -6.25
CA SER A 169 -5.87 29.00 -6.46
C SER A 169 -5.46 29.81 -5.22
N ALA A 170 -6.42 30.52 -4.61
CA ALA A 170 -6.18 31.26 -3.37
C ALA A 170 -5.88 30.33 -2.16
N GLU A 171 -6.55 29.19 -2.07
CA GLU A 171 -6.28 28.17 -1.05
C GLU A 171 -4.86 27.62 -1.16
N ARG A 172 -4.37 27.37 -2.37
CA ARG A 172 -2.99 26.92 -2.61
C ARG A 172 -1.96 27.91 -2.04
N ASP A 173 -2.16 29.20 -2.27
CA ASP A 173 -1.29 30.25 -1.73
C ASP A 173 -1.31 30.26 -0.20
N ASN A 174 -2.51 30.24 0.40
CA ASN A 174 -2.67 30.23 1.85
C ASN A 174 -2.04 28.98 2.50
N LYS A 175 -2.23 27.81 1.89
CA LYS A 175 -1.69 26.54 2.39
C LYS A 175 -0.18 26.47 2.27
N THR A 176 0.41 27.10 1.26
CA THR A 176 1.87 27.22 1.15
C THR A 176 2.45 27.99 2.33
N GLU A 177 1.82 29.11 2.71
CA GLU A 177 2.24 29.89 3.88
C GLU A 177 2.01 29.12 5.19
N GLU A 178 0.88 28.45 5.33
CA GLU A 178 0.55 27.63 6.50
C GLU A 178 1.54 26.47 6.69
N ARG A 179 1.99 25.83 5.60
CA ARG A 179 3.05 24.81 5.61
C ARG A 179 4.34 25.37 6.19
N ILE A 180 4.78 26.54 5.73
CA ILE A 180 6.01 27.17 6.23
C ILE A 180 5.89 27.49 7.73
N LYS A 181 4.74 28.02 8.17
CA LYS A 181 4.49 28.30 9.59
C LYS A 181 4.54 27.03 10.45
N LYS A 182 3.87 25.96 10.03
CA LYS A 182 3.89 24.66 10.73
C LYS A 182 5.28 24.05 10.78
N GLY A 183 6.02 24.08 9.67
CA GLY A 183 7.41 23.61 9.63
C GLY A 183 8.32 24.41 10.56
N ASN A 184 8.17 25.74 10.59
CA ASN A 184 8.93 26.62 11.48
C ASN A 184 8.59 26.40 12.96
N GLU A 185 7.31 26.19 13.30
CA GLU A 185 6.86 25.83 14.65
C GLU A 185 7.46 24.49 15.09
N LEU A 186 7.31 23.45 14.25
CA LEU A 186 7.87 22.13 14.51
C LEU A 186 9.38 22.21 14.74
N TYR A 187 10.10 22.88 13.83
CA TYR A 187 11.54 23.05 13.93
C TYR A 187 11.96 23.82 15.18
N SER A 188 11.17 24.79 15.66
CA SER A 188 11.45 25.51 16.90
C SER A 188 11.48 24.57 18.12
N PHE A 189 10.55 23.62 18.20
CA PHE A 189 10.56 22.60 19.26
C PHE A 189 11.71 21.60 19.09
N VAL A 190 11.89 21.08 17.87
CA VAL A 190 12.98 20.15 17.53
C VAL A 190 14.34 20.74 17.93
N SER A 191 14.62 21.97 17.49
CA SER A 191 15.88 22.65 17.80
C SER A 191 16.08 22.87 19.29
N THR A 192 15.04 23.30 20.01
CA THR A 192 15.10 23.50 21.46
C THR A 192 15.43 22.20 22.19
N TYR A 193 14.77 21.09 21.83
CA TYR A 193 14.98 19.81 22.52
C TYR A 193 16.33 19.17 22.16
N CYS A 194 16.80 19.35 20.92
CA CYS A 194 18.15 18.99 20.52
C CYS A 194 19.23 19.75 21.30
N GLU A 195 19.07 21.06 21.53
CA GLU A 195 20.01 21.82 22.37
C GLU A 195 20.03 21.30 23.81
N ILE A 196 18.89 20.93 24.37
CA ILE A 196 18.81 20.32 25.71
C ILE A 196 19.55 18.99 25.74
N GLY A 197 19.26 18.07 24.81
CA GLY A 197 19.92 16.75 24.78
C GLY A 197 21.43 16.86 24.59
N LYS A 198 21.90 17.71 23.66
CA LYS A 198 23.33 18.00 23.51
C LYS A 198 23.95 18.53 24.80
N ARG A 199 23.25 19.42 25.53
CA ARG A 199 23.73 19.96 26.80
C ARG A 199 23.82 18.91 27.89
N VAL A 200 22.84 18.00 27.97
CA VAL A 200 22.80 16.90 28.94
C VAL A 200 24.00 15.97 28.74
N TYR A 201 24.31 15.62 27.49
CA TYR A 201 25.28 14.56 27.17
C TYR A 201 26.68 15.05 26.77
N ALA A 202 26.91 16.37 26.68
CA ALA A 202 28.14 16.98 26.18
C ALA A 202 29.44 16.42 26.80
N ASN A 203 29.42 16.01 28.06
CA ASN A 203 30.60 15.52 28.78
C ASN A 203 30.42 14.12 29.39
N SER A 204 29.34 13.42 29.06
CA SER A 204 29.01 12.13 29.68
C SER A 204 28.84 11.00 28.68
N ASP A 205 28.23 11.27 27.52
CA ASP A 205 27.90 10.23 26.54
C ASP A 205 27.95 10.79 25.10
N PRO A 206 29.07 10.60 24.39
CA PRO A 206 29.21 11.05 23.00
C PRO A 206 28.20 10.40 22.03
N ALA A 207 27.76 9.16 22.30
CA ALA A 207 26.81 8.48 21.44
C ALA A 207 25.43 9.13 21.56
N LYS A 208 24.95 9.33 22.79
CA LYS A 208 23.69 10.05 23.02
C LYS A 208 23.77 11.50 22.54
N TYR A 209 24.89 12.20 22.71
CA TYR A 209 25.08 13.56 22.18
C TYR A 209 24.81 13.63 20.67
N ASN A 210 25.33 12.67 19.91
CA ASN A 210 25.19 12.64 18.46
C ASN A 210 23.73 12.47 18.00
N ASP A 211 22.89 11.78 18.79
CA ASP A 211 21.46 11.61 18.50
C ASP A 211 20.68 12.95 18.50
N TYR A 212 21.24 14.01 19.09
CA TYR A 212 20.63 15.34 19.17
C TYR A 212 21.25 16.36 18.20
N ILE A 213 22.08 15.93 17.24
CA ILE A 213 22.63 16.81 16.20
C ILE A 213 21.66 16.87 15.01
N ILE A 214 21.13 18.06 14.74
CA ILE A 214 20.21 18.30 13.61
C ILE A 214 20.97 18.43 12.28
N TYR A 215 22.04 19.22 12.30
CA TYR A 215 22.92 19.45 11.15
C TYR A 215 24.30 18.93 11.46
N GLY A 216 24.58 17.73 10.99
CA GLY A 216 25.91 17.15 11.06
C GLY A 216 26.15 16.30 9.82
N THR A 217 27.41 16.13 9.47
CA THR A 217 27.81 14.94 8.72
C THR A 217 27.64 13.76 9.68
N VAL A 218 26.41 13.28 9.85
CA VAL A 218 26.23 11.94 10.38
C VAL A 218 26.99 11.05 9.41
N THR A 219 28.10 10.49 9.86
CA THR A 219 28.55 9.23 9.27
C THR A 219 27.30 8.37 9.27
N PRO A 220 26.85 7.82 8.11
CA PRO A 220 25.68 6.97 8.09
C PRO A 220 25.87 5.96 9.21
N VAL A 221 24.99 5.98 10.21
CA VAL A 221 25.03 4.95 11.24
C VAL A 221 24.78 3.67 10.46
N VAL A 222 25.86 2.92 10.25
CA VAL A 222 25.85 1.76 9.36
C VAL A 222 24.89 0.77 9.99
N LEU A 223 23.72 0.64 9.38
CA LEU A 223 22.79 -0.42 9.75
C LEU A 223 23.46 -1.75 9.39
N THR A 224 23.33 -2.72 10.28
CA THR A 224 23.71 -4.10 9.98
C THR A 224 22.55 -4.80 9.30
N ALA A 225 22.83 -5.93 8.64
CA ALA A 225 21.77 -6.80 8.16
C ALA A 225 20.99 -7.37 9.36
N PRO A 226 19.65 -7.49 9.27
CA PRO A 226 18.86 -8.23 10.25
C PRO A 226 19.38 -9.67 10.39
N SER A 227 19.50 -10.15 11.62
CA SER A 227 19.89 -11.52 11.93
C SER A 227 18.64 -12.39 12.19
N ASN A 228 18.81 -13.72 12.11
CA ASN A 228 17.74 -14.68 12.36
C ASN A 228 16.47 -14.49 11.51
N PHE A 229 16.62 -13.97 10.29
CA PHE A 229 15.52 -13.85 9.35
C PHE A 229 15.01 -15.25 8.95
N ASN A 230 13.77 -15.57 9.33
CA ASN A 230 13.18 -16.88 9.12
C ASN A 230 11.67 -16.78 8.88
N TRP A 231 11.10 -17.76 8.19
CA TRP A 231 9.65 -17.93 8.01
C TRP A 231 9.20 -19.31 8.48
N SER A 232 8.07 -19.36 9.17
CA SER A 232 7.49 -20.61 9.68
C SER A 232 6.18 -20.97 8.99
N VAL A 233 6.11 -22.16 8.40
CA VAL A 233 4.87 -22.73 7.83
C VAL A 233 3.80 -22.98 8.90
N ASN A 234 4.18 -23.12 10.17
CA ASN A 234 3.25 -23.39 11.26
C ASN A 234 2.49 -22.14 11.72
N THR A 235 3.00 -20.94 11.39
CA THR A 235 2.41 -19.67 11.85
C THR A 235 2.25 -18.65 10.74
N TYR A 236 2.73 -18.95 9.53
CA TYR A 236 2.77 -18.01 8.40
C TYR A 236 3.46 -16.69 8.76
N LEU A 237 4.52 -16.75 9.57
CA LEU A 237 5.14 -15.57 10.17
C LEU A 237 6.62 -15.50 9.79
N PHE A 238 7.03 -14.35 9.25
CA PHE A 238 8.42 -13.93 9.21
C PHE A 238 8.83 -13.32 10.55
N THR A 239 10.04 -13.63 11.01
CA THR A 239 10.65 -13.02 12.21
C THR A 239 12.12 -12.72 11.96
N TRP A 240 12.65 -11.70 12.63
CA TRP A 240 14.06 -11.32 12.62
C TRP A 240 14.43 -10.54 13.89
N ASP A 241 15.72 -10.43 14.17
CA ASP A 241 16.21 -9.64 15.30
C ASP A 241 16.19 -8.14 14.99
N SER A 242 15.93 -7.33 16.02
CA SER A 242 15.98 -5.88 15.90
C SER A 242 17.40 -5.39 15.58
N VAL A 243 17.55 -4.55 14.57
CA VAL A 243 18.80 -3.87 14.23
C VAL A 243 18.90 -2.54 14.99
N VAL A 244 20.03 -2.31 15.66
CA VAL A 244 20.28 -1.07 16.40
C VAL A 244 20.18 0.12 15.44
N ASN A 245 19.44 1.16 15.85
CA ASN A 245 19.16 2.38 15.06
C ASN A 245 18.30 2.16 13.80
N ALA A 246 17.71 0.98 13.60
CA ALA A 246 16.69 0.80 12.58
C ALA A 246 15.37 1.44 13.00
N THR A 247 14.72 2.09 12.05
CA THR A 247 13.39 2.71 12.21
C THR A 247 12.31 1.92 11.50
N SER A 248 12.69 1.17 10.46
CA SER A 248 11.81 0.26 9.72
C SER A 248 12.62 -0.83 9.05
N TYR A 249 11.92 -1.82 8.48
CA TYR A 249 12.46 -2.92 7.70
C TYR A 249 11.72 -3.02 6.38
N GLN A 250 12.38 -3.63 5.40
CA GLN A 250 11.80 -3.97 4.11
C GLN A 250 12.08 -5.43 3.81
N ILE A 251 11.06 -6.17 3.40
CA ILE A 251 11.16 -7.55 2.89
C ILE A 251 10.94 -7.52 1.39
N GLU A 252 11.81 -8.21 0.67
CA GLU A 252 11.65 -8.48 -0.75
C GLU A 252 11.45 -9.98 -0.99
N MET A 253 10.70 -10.29 -2.04
CA MET A 253 10.45 -11.63 -2.54
C MET A 253 11.03 -11.79 -3.95
N SER A 254 11.47 -13.00 -4.26
CA SER A 254 11.84 -13.43 -5.61
C SER A 254 11.29 -14.84 -5.88
N THR A 255 10.89 -15.11 -7.12
CA THR A 255 10.47 -16.46 -7.56
C THR A 255 11.57 -17.21 -8.30
N ASN A 256 12.69 -16.56 -8.62
CA ASN A 256 13.82 -17.14 -9.35
C ASN A 256 15.18 -16.92 -8.64
N GLY A 257 15.20 -16.25 -7.49
CA GLY A 257 16.39 -15.92 -6.72
C GLY A 257 17.23 -14.78 -7.30
N ILE A 258 16.80 -14.17 -8.40
CA ILE A 258 17.54 -13.15 -9.17
C ILE A 258 16.77 -11.83 -9.19
N ASP A 259 15.51 -11.86 -9.58
CA ASP A 259 14.63 -10.69 -9.70
C ASP A 259 13.84 -10.51 -8.41
N TRP A 260 14.01 -9.35 -7.77
CA TRP A 260 13.43 -9.06 -6.46
C TRP A 260 12.37 -7.98 -6.57
N SER A 261 11.24 -8.19 -5.89
CA SER A 261 10.18 -7.20 -5.72
C SER A 261 9.94 -6.94 -4.24
N GLU A 262 9.56 -5.70 -3.91
CA GLU A 262 9.11 -5.37 -2.56
C GLU A 262 7.86 -6.18 -2.22
N LEU A 263 7.91 -6.86 -1.08
CA LEU A 263 6.77 -7.57 -0.51
C LEU A 263 6.14 -6.75 0.62
N TRP A 264 6.96 -6.14 1.48
CA TRP A 264 6.49 -5.47 2.68
C TRP A 264 7.48 -4.43 3.23
N THR A 265 6.96 -3.42 3.93
CA THR A 265 7.72 -2.44 4.71
C THR A 265 6.99 -2.07 6.01
N GLY A 266 7.73 -1.90 7.11
CA GLY A 266 7.15 -1.52 8.42
C GLY A 266 8.16 -1.51 9.57
N ALA A 267 7.72 -1.07 10.75
CA ALA A 267 8.59 -0.90 11.93
C ALA A 267 8.76 -2.17 12.78
N GLU A 268 7.85 -3.13 12.62
CA GLU A 268 7.83 -4.37 13.39
C GLU A 268 9.04 -5.28 13.08
N THR A 269 9.34 -6.20 13.98
CA THR A 269 10.34 -7.27 13.76
C THR A 269 9.70 -8.60 13.35
N SER A 270 8.47 -8.54 12.85
CA SER A 270 7.73 -9.70 12.36
C SER A 270 6.69 -9.29 11.33
N PHE A 271 6.37 -10.19 10.40
CA PHE A 271 5.39 -9.95 9.34
C PHE A 271 4.65 -11.24 8.99
N ASN A 272 3.31 -11.22 9.03
CA ASN A 272 2.50 -12.36 8.61
C ASN A 272 2.41 -12.41 7.09
N TYR A 273 2.75 -13.55 6.51
CA TYR A 273 2.70 -13.79 5.07
C TYR A 273 2.26 -15.22 4.75
N HIS A 274 1.16 -15.31 3.99
CA HIS A 274 0.60 -16.55 3.49
C HIS A 274 0.72 -16.55 1.95
N PRO A 275 1.55 -17.43 1.35
CA PRO A 275 1.66 -17.50 -0.10
C PRO A 275 0.37 -18.02 -0.75
N GLU A 276 -0.01 -17.46 -1.89
CA GLU A 276 -1.24 -17.83 -2.61
C GLU A 276 -1.07 -19.05 -3.52
N THR A 277 0.16 -19.37 -3.91
CA THR A 277 0.48 -20.44 -4.86
C THR A 277 1.59 -21.35 -4.33
N SER A 278 1.54 -22.62 -4.76
CA SER A 278 2.64 -23.55 -4.50
C SER A 278 3.88 -23.14 -5.30
N GLY A 279 5.06 -23.25 -4.69
CA GLY A 279 6.31 -22.94 -5.35
C GLY A 279 7.47 -22.74 -4.38
N THR A 280 8.63 -22.45 -4.96
CA THR A 280 9.84 -22.04 -4.25
C THR A 280 9.97 -20.53 -4.34
N PHE A 281 10.09 -19.89 -3.19
CA PHE A 281 10.23 -18.44 -3.05
C PHE A 281 11.50 -18.11 -2.29
N TYR A 282 12.11 -17.00 -2.64
CA TYR A 282 13.28 -16.48 -1.96
C TYR A 282 12.92 -15.17 -1.29
N PHE A 283 13.36 -14.99 -0.05
CA PHE A 283 13.08 -13.79 0.73
C PHE A 283 14.34 -13.20 1.30
N ARG A 284 14.42 -11.88 1.36
CA ARG A 284 15.49 -11.16 2.05
C ARG A 284 14.94 -9.95 2.77
N CYS A 285 15.56 -9.58 3.88
CA CYS A 285 15.15 -8.47 4.72
C CYS A 285 16.31 -7.48 4.89
N ARG A 286 16.02 -6.18 4.95
CA ARG A 286 17.00 -5.14 5.31
C ARG A 286 16.38 -4.10 6.24
N ALA A 287 17.23 -3.49 7.06
CA ALA A 287 16.85 -2.39 7.94
C ALA A 287 16.91 -1.04 7.20
N ARG A 288 16.17 -0.05 7.69
CA ARG A 288 16.14 1.32 7.20
C ARG A 288 16.13 2.34 8.35
N ASN A 289 16.84 3.44 8.15
CA ASN A 289 16.77 4.63 9.00
C ASN A 289 16.79 5.90 8.14
N SER A 290 16.93 7.07 8.76
CA SER A 290 17.06 8.35 8.06
C SER A 290 18.28 8.44 7.15
N GLY A 291 19.33 7.64 7.40
CA GLY A 291 20.52 7.52 6.56
C GLY A 291 20.34 6.60 5.35
N GLY A 292 19.17 5.97 5.18
CA GLY A 292 18.86 5.08 4.08
C GLY A 292 18.78 3.61 4.49
N TYR A 293 18.99 2.73 3.52
CA TYR A 293 18.91 1.28 3.70
C TYR A 293 20.25 0.69 4.13
N GLY A 294 20.20 -0.24 5.09
CA GLY A 294 21.29 -1.14 5.41
C GLY A 294 21.47 -2.25 4.37
N PRO A 295 22.48 -3.11 4.54
CA PRO A 295 22.64 -4.30 3.71
C PRO A 295 21.48 -5.28 3.96
N TYR A 296 21.17 -6.10 2.95
CA TYR A 296 20.26 -7.22 3.12
C TYR A 296 20.91 -8.33 3.97
N CYS A 297 20.07 -9.08 4.69
CA CYS A 297 20.45 -10.37 5.24
C CYS A 297 20.69 -11.39 4.12
N ASN A 298 21.25 -12.55 4.49
CA ASN A 298 21.25 -13.70 3.58
C ASN A 298 19.81 -14.03 3.19
N SER A 299 19.59 -14.28 1.91
CA SER A 299 18.28 -14.73 1.44
C SER A 299 17.96 -16.11 2.00
N ILE A 300 16.70 -16.31 2.37
CA ILE A 300 16.18 -17.64 2.71
C ILE A 300 15.37 -18.18 1.54
N GLU A 301 15.43 -19.49 1.34
CA GLU A 301 14.59 -20.25 0.41
C GLU A 301 13.43 -20.88 1.19
N VAL A 302 12.22 -20.68 0.69
CA VAL A 302 10.99 -21.19 1.29
C VAL A 302 10.22 -21.94 0.22
N VAL A 303 9.99 -23.23 0.46
CA VAL A 303 9.08 -24.04 -0.34
C VAL A 303 7.72 -24.03 0.32
N TYR A 304 6.68 -23.81 -0.48
CA TYR A 304 5.30 -23.83 -0.01
C TYR A 304 4.40 -24.62 -0.95
N PHE A 305 3.41 -25.30 -0.36
CA PHE A 305 2.36 -25.98 -1.07
C PHE A 305 1.00 -25.51 -0.55
N THR A 306 0.09 -25.13 -1.44
CA THR A 306 -1.33 -24.91 -1.09
C THR A 306 -2.01 -26.22 -0.69
N GLN A 307 -1.51 -27.34 -1.19
CA GLN A 307 -1.84 -28.70 -0.79
C GLN A 307 -0.59 -29.59 -0.93
N LEU A 308 -0.19 -30.29 0.14
CA LEU A 308 0.97 -31.18 0.10
C LEU A 308 0.79 -32.28 -0.98
N PRO A 309 1.80 -32.53 -1.83
CA PRO A 309 1.69 -33.58 -2.84
C PRO A 309 1.73 -34.97 -2.20
N ALA A 310 1.22 -35.96 -2.94
CA ALA A 310 1.35 -37.36 -2.54
C ALA A 310 2.84 -37.76 -2.47
N PRO A 311 3.27 -38.51 -1.43
CA PRO A 311 4.63 -39.02 -1.34
C PRO A 311 5.05 -39.80 -2.59
N ALA A 312 6.15 -39.39 -3.22
CA ALA A 312 6.66 -40.06 -4.42
C ALA A 312 7.38 -41.38 -4.08
N ASN A 313 7.57 -42.25 -5.08
CA ASN A 313 8.27 -43.53 -4.94
C ASN A 313 7.76 -44.39 -3.78
N PHE A 314 6.44 -44.44 -3.62
CA PHE A 314 5.80 -45.33 -2.65
C PHE A 314 6.02 -46.78 -3.03
N ILE A 315 6.59 -47.56 -2.12
CA ILE A 315 7.00 -48.96 -2.33
C ILE A 315 6.49 -49.78 -1.14
N VAL A 316 5.96 -50.97 -1.43
CA VAL A 316 5.55 -51.97 -0.44
C VAL A 316 6.16 -53.31 -0.85
N GLU A 317 7.05 -53.84 -0.03
CA GLU A 317 7.77 -55.09 -0.29
C GLU A 317 7.65 -56.04 0.91
N ALA A 318 7.34 -57.32 0.65
CA ALA A 318 7.40 -58.35 1.67
C ALA A 318 8.73 -59.09 1.60
N SER A 319 9.32 -59.32 2.77
CA SER A 319 10.47 -60.19 2.95
C SER A 319 10.01 -61.59 3.32
N ILE A 320 10.74 -62.60 2.83
CA ILE A 320 10.62 -64.00 3.26
C ILE A 320 11.42 -64.31 4.54
N ALA A 321 11.89 -63.27 5.24
CA ALA A 321 12.59 -63.40 6.51
C ALA A 321 11.68 -63.99 7.61
N ASN A 322 12.30 -64.48 8.69
CA ASN A 322 11.60 -64.90 9.90
C ASN A 322 12.01 -63.96 11.06
N PRO A 323 11.10 -63.12 11.59
CA PRO A 323 9.68 -63.02 11.24
C PRO A 323 9.42 -62.42 9.84
N LEU A 324 8.26 -62.73 9.26
CA LEU A 324 7.82 -62.16 7.98
C LEU A 324 7.65 -60.63 8.14
N GLU A 325 8.36 -59.87 7.33
CA GLU A 325 8.37 -58.41 7.38
C GLU A 325 7.77 -57.82 6.11
N ILE A 326 7.03 -56.72 6.25
CA ILE A 326 6.59 -55.85 5.16
C ILE A 326 7.32 -54.52 5.34
N ARG A 327 8.10 -54.13 4.34
CA ARG A 327 8.82 -52.86 4.26
C ARG A 327 7.98 -51.90 3.41
N ILE A 328 7.60 -50.78 4.01
CA ILE A 328 6.82 -49.73 3.36
C ILE A 328 7.70 -48.48 3.35
N SER A 329 8.01 -47.95 2.17
CA SER A 329 8.86 -46.77 2.04
C SER A 329 8.32 -45.78 1.03
N TRP A 330 8.67 -44.51 1.21
CA TRP A 330 8.36 -43.42 0.29
C TRP A 330 9.46 -42.36 0.32
N ASN A 331 9.47 -41.46 -0.67
CA ASN A 331 10.31 -40.27 -0.62
C ASN A 331 9.71 -39.23 0.35
N PRO A 332 10.57 -38.48 1.07
CA PRO A 332 10.10 -37.35 1.86
C PRO A 332 9.40 -36.31 0.99
N VAL A 333 8.41 -35.63 1.57
CA VAL A 333 7.66 -34.54 0.97
C VAL A 333 8.11 -33.29 1.69
N GLU A 334 8.61 -32.30 0.95
CA GLU A 334 9.06 -31.04 1.55
C GLU A 334 7.93 -30.38 2.33
N THR A 335 8.26 -29.81 3.49
CA THR A 335 7.33 -29.22 4.48
C THR A 335 6.37 -30.19 5.18
N ALA A 336 6.35 -31.49 4.82
CA ALA A 336 5.68 -32.50 5.64
C ALA A 336 6.51 -32.76 6.91
N GLN A 337 5.84 -32.81 8.07
CA GLN A 337 6.46 -33.07 9.37
C GLN A 337 6.17 -34.49 9.87
N TRP A 338 5.10 -35.11 9.37
CA TRP A 338 4.79 -36.52 9.59
C TRP A 338 4.00 -37.09 8.41
N TYR A 339 3.75 -38.38 8.47
CA TYR A 339 2.97 -39.13 7.50
C TYR A 339 1.86 -39.90 8.21
N ASN A 340 0.67 -39.90 7.61
CA ASN A 340 -0.43 -40.73 8.06
C ASN A 340 -0.46 -42.01 7.20
N LEU A 341 -0.05 -43.14 7.78
CA LEU A 341 -0.03 -44.43 7.10
C LEU A 341 -1.34 -45.19 7.33
N PHE A 342 -1.94 -45.70 6.27
CA PHE A 342 -3.15 -46.53 6.35
C PHE A 342 -2.86 -47.94 5.84
N LYS A 343 -3.49 -48.93 6.48
CA LYS A 343 -3.39 -50.35 6.16
C LYS A 343 -4.76 -50.96 5.98
N SER A 344 -4.91 -51.86 5.01
CA SER A 344 -6.08 -52.73 4.89
C SER A 344 -5.62 -54.18 4.74
N GLU A 345 -6.12 -55.06 5.60
CA GLU A 345 -5.77 -56.49 5.63
C GLU A 345 -6.97 -57.32 5.18
N VAL A 346 -6.78 -58.13 4.13
CA VAL A 346 -7.83 -58.95 3.55
C VAL A 346 -7.33 -60.38 3.26
N PRO A 347 -8.22 -61.37 3.05
CA PRO A 347 -7.81 -62.68 2.56
C PRO A 347 -6.98 -62.58 1.27
N LEU A 348 -6.05 -63.51 1.07
CA LEU A 348 -5.21 -63.55 -0.13
C LEU A 348 -6.05 -63.44 -1.41
N GLY A 349 -5.68 -62.49 -2.29
CA GLY A 349 -6.37 -62.24 -3.57
C GLY A 349 -7.65 -61.40 -3.49
N ALA A 350 -8.16 -61.06 -2.30
CA ALA A 350 -9.34 -60.21 -2.16
C ALA A 350 -9.03 -58.73 -2.50
N PRO A 351 -10.03 -57.94 -2.94
CA PRO A 351 -9.89 -56.50 -3.14
C PRO A 351 -9.70 -55.76 -1.80
N VAL A 352 -9.32 -54.48 -1.89
CA VAL A 352 -9.11 -53.61 -0.72
C VAL A 352 -10.33 -53.59 0.21
N GLY A 353 -10.09 -53.84 1.50
CA GLY A 353 -11.09 -53.75 2.56
C GLY A 353 -11.01 -52.42 3.32
N PRO A 354 -11.64 -52.31 4.50
CA PRO A 354 -11.60 -51.10 5.32
C PRO A 354 -10.18 -50.67 5.68
N TRP A 355 -9.93 -49.35 5.62
CA TRP A 355 -8.65 -48.76 5.98
C TRP A 355 -8.54 -48.54 7.49
N LEU A 356 -7.42 -48.96 8.07
CA LEU A 356 -7.03 -48.71 9.44
C LEU A 356 -5.86 -47.73 9.48
N ASN A 357 -6.04 -46.59 10.16
CA ASN A 357 -4.96 -45.65 10.44
C ASN A 357 -3.92 -46.30 11.37
N GLN A 358 -2.66 -46.32 10.94
CA GLN A 358 -1.53 -46.88 11.68
C GLN A 358 -0.84 -45.84 12.59
N GLY A 359 -1.36 -44.62 12.65
CA GLY A 359 -0.80 -43.51 13.41
C GLY A 359 0.23 -42.71 12.61
N GLN A 360 0.71 -41.63 13.24
CA GLN A 360 1.69 -40.72 12.66
C GLN A 360 3.07 -41.38 12.58
N GLN A 361 3.71 -41.26 11.41
CA GLN A 361 5.07 -41.73 11.15
C GLN A 361 5.96 -40.52 10.88
N THR A 362 7.08 -40.39 11.57
CA THR A 362 8.08 -39.33 11.30
C THR A 362 9.21 -39.82 10.39
N GLU A 363 9.33 -41.14 10.25
CA GLU A 363 10.27 -41.81 9.34
C GLU A 363 9.58 -42.13 8.02
N THR A 364 10.35 -42.19 6.93
CA THR A 364 9.85 -42.57 5.59
C THR A 364 10.01 -44.05 5.27
N LEU A 365 10.42 -44.86 6.26
CA LEU A 365 10.47 -46.32 6.20
C LEU A 365 9.75 -46.88 7.42
N VAL A 366 8.74 -47.70 7.17
CA VAL A 366 8.01 -48.43 8.21
C VAL A 366 8.15 -49.92 7.94
N VAL A 367 8.51 -50.68 8.97
CA VAL A 367 8.56 -52.14 8.92
C VAL A 367 7.43 -52.69 9.77
N GLN A 368 6.58 -53.53 9.17
CA GLN A 368 5.48 -54.20 9.87
C GLN A 368 5.63 -55.71 9.78
N THR A 369 5.06 -56.44 10.75
CA THR A 369 4.98 -57.90 10.66
C THR A 369 3.86 -58.32 9.71
N GLY A 370 4.21 -59.21 8.78
CA GLY A 370 3.29 -59.86 7.87
C GLY A 370 2.62 -61.10 8.46
N ARG A 371 1.51 -61.54 7.85
CA ARG A 371 0.83 -62.81 8.18
C ARG A 371 0.58 -63.59 6.89
N SER A 372 0.95 -64.87 6.89
CA SER A 372 0.68 -65.79 5.77
C SER A 372 -0.83 -65.93 5.50
N GLY A 373 -1.19 -66.12 4.23
CA GLY A 373 -2.57 -66.22 3.74
C GLY A 373 -3.31 -64.88 3.63
N LYS A 374 -2.60 -63.75 3.65
CA LYS A 374 -3.18 -62.40 3.62
C LYS A 374 -2.62 -61.55 2.48
N ARG A 375 -3.46 -60.62 2.01
CA ARG A 375 -3.06 -59.46 1.20
C ARG A 375 -3.13 -58.21 2.07
N PHE A 376 -2.09 -57.38 2.00
CA PHE A 376 -2.02 -56.11 2.71
C PHE A 376 -1.96 -54.96 1.72
N TYR A 377 -2.95 -54.07 1.78
CA TYR A 377 -2.95 -52.80 1.06
C TYR A 377 -2.42 -51.68 1.95
N TYR A 378 -1.70 -50.74 1.35
CA TYR A 378 -1.18 -49.55 2.01
C TYR A 378 -1.40 -48.31 1.15
N LYS A 379 -1.59 -47.18 1.83
CA LYS A 379 -1.51 -45.85 1.26
C LYS A 379 -1.00 -44.88 2.33
N VAL A 380 -0.33 -43.82 1.90
CA VAL A 380 0.27 -42.83 2.80
C VAL A 380 0.02 -41.42 2.28
N GLN A 381 -0.14 -40.45 3.18
CA GLN A 381 -0.17 -39.03 2.85
C GLN A 381 0.77 -38.28 3.78
N GLY A 382 1.44 -37.24 3.26
CA GLY A 382 2.21 -36.30 4.09
C GLY A 382 1.30 -35.33 4.82
N ALA A 383 1.74 -34.83 5.97
CA ALA A 383 0.99 -33.85 6.75
C ALA A 383 1.92 -32.95 7.57
N ASN A 384 1.41 -31.75 7.88
CA ASN A 384 2.00 -30.80 8.81
C ASN A 384 0.89 -30.12 9.62
N PRO A 385 1.19 -29.24 10.60
CA PRO A 385 0.17 -28.67 11.49
C PRO A 385 -0.92 -27.87 10.79
N MET A 386 -0.70 -27.44 9.54
CA MET A 386 -1.65 -26.61 8.79
C MET A 386 -2.48 -27.41 7.79
N GLN A 387 -1.98 -28.54 7.29
CA GLN A 387 -2.60 -29.26 6.18
C GLN A 387 -2.22 -30.76 6.12
N GLU A 388 -3.10 -31.53 5.49
CA GLU A 388 -2.82 -32.88 5.00
C GLU A 388 -2.69 -32.86 3.48
N GLY A 389 -1.84 -33.74 2.94
CA GLY A 389 -1.62 -33.87 1.51
C GLY A 389 -2.46 -34.95 0.83
N ASP A 390 -2.18 -35.15 -0.44
CA ASP A 390 -2.77 -36.24 -1.21
C ASP A 390 -2.24 -37.61 -0.75
N PHE A 391 -3.09 -38.63 -0.89
CA PHE A 391 -2.67 -40.02 -0.74
C PHE A 391 -1.86 -40.48 -1.94
N THR A 392 -0.88 -41.35 -1.68
CA THR A 392 -0.31 -42.23 -2.71
C THR A 392 -1.39 -43.10 -3.35
N SER A 393 -1.11 -43.63 -4.54
CA SER A 393 -1.90 -44.76 -5.06
C SER A 393 -1.80 -45.95 -4.11
N ASP A 394 -2.88 -46.71 -4.00
CA ASP A 394 -2.90 -47.93 -3.19
C ASP A 394 -1.93 -48.97 -3.76
N LEU A 395 -1.01 -49.45 -2.93
CA LEU A 395 -0.15 -50.60 -3.25
C LEU A 395 -0.45 -51.76 -2.33
N PHE A 396 -0.20 -52.98 -2.79
CA PHE A 396 -0.41 -54.17 -1.99
C PHE A 396 0.74 -55.15 -2.09
N VAL A 397 0.82 -56.01 -1.08
CA VAL A 397 1.67 -57.19 -1.09
C VAL A 397 0.89 -58.42 -0.61
N ASP A 398 1.20 -59.55 -1.24
CA ASP A 398 0.67 -60.86 -0.89
C ASP A 398 1.70 -61.63 -0.07
N ILE A 399 1.26 -62.23 1.02
CA ILE A 399 2.10 -63.11 1.84
C ILE A 399 1.45 -64.49 1.83
N ASN A 400 2.13 -65.42 1.16
CA ASN A 400 1.71 -66.82 1.05
C ASN A 400 2.06 -67.61 2.31
#